data_AF-A0A6A8ARU2-F1
#
_entry.id   AF-A0A6A8ARU2-F1
#
_cell.length_a   1.000
_cell.length_b   1.000
_cell.length_c   1.000
_cell.angle_alpha   90.00
_cell.angle_beta   90.00
_cell.angle_gamma   90.00
#
_symmetry.space_group_name_H-M   'P 1'
#
loop_
_entity.id
_entity.type
_entity.pdbx_description
1 polymer ?
#
loop_
_entity_poly.entity_id
_entity_poly.type
_entity_poly.pdbx_seq_one_letter_code
_entity_poly.pdbx_strand_id
1 'polypeptide(L)'
;MEVLEHLADRSRGDLRSTLNDLEAISRGKEKVTLQDVKGLGERDRKDYTPDALNKMFSAKSLREARSVISSTHIDYDTLFDWIYENLPVVLDSPRDLARGMEALSRADIHQTRAKRTQAYRLLKYMFNEMTGGVALSKLYSTGTGLLSQVREKTATLGFPPGAFTVTEIREGIEVKPVKYLGNDWRRVNNGLREVGAQWVRGGNAWLIPYFRPPQLVWRYRRTYQSRRRRNEVAAKVAERCHISSKEAVAEVIPLVKVMVDGDPGMADEIMGWLDLDDKQSKWLKN
;
A
#
# COMPACT_ATOMS: atom_id res chain seq x y z
N MET A 1 -0.46 -16.58 27.28
CA MET A 1 -1.16 -16.06 26.08
C MET A 1 -0.66 -14.65 25.75
N GLU A 2 -0.59 -13.74 26.73
CA GLU A 2 -0.10 -12.36 26.57
C GLU A 2 1.26 -12.19 25.85
N VAL A 3 2.23 -13.08 26.10
CA VAL A 3 3.56 -13.03 25.44
C VAL A 3 3.48 -13.24 23.93
N LEU A 4 2.68 -14.23 23.49
CA LEU A 4 2.49 -14.52 22.06
C LEU A 4 1.70 -13.40 21.38
N GLU A 5 0.74 -12.80 22.09
CA GLU A 5 -0.01 -11.65 21.60
C GLU A 5 0.89 -10.43 21.41
N HIS A 6 1.79 -10.17 22.36
CA HIS A 6 2.71 -9.04 22.27
C HIS A 6 3.71 -9.21 21.12
N LEU A 7 4.17 -10.45 20.87
CA LEU A 7 5.00 -10.78 19.71
C LEU A 7 4.24 -10.66 18.37
N ALA A 8 2.96 -11.06 18.34
CA ALA A 8 2.13 -10.97 17.15
C ALA A 8 1.84 -9.50 16.77
N ASP A 9 1.54 -8.65 17.76
CA ASP A 9 1.38 -7.21 17.58
C ASP A 9 2.69 -6.57 17.09
N ARG A 10 3.84 -6.96 17.65
CA ARG A 10 5.18 -6.50 17.23
C ARG A 10 5.51 -6.88 15.79
N SER A 11 5.10 -8.07 15.35
CA SER A 11 5.46 -8.60 14.03
C SER A 11 4.51 -8.20 12.91
N ARG A 12 3.45 -7.42 13.21
CA ARG A 12 2.45 -6.91 12.26
C ARG A 12 1.91 -7.99 11.30
N GLY A 13 1.77 -9.22 11.78
CA GLY A 13 1.25 -10.36 11.01
C GLY A 13 2.27 -11.15 10.18
N ASP A 14 3.57 -10.82 10.25
CA ASP A 14 4.62 -11.67 9.66
C ASP A 14 4.97 -12.83 10.61
N LEU A 15 4.37 -13.99 10.34
CA LEU A 15 4.60 -15.23 11.09
C LEU A 15 6.07 -15.63 11.19
N ARG A 16 6.87 -15.37 10.14
CA ARG A 16 8.29 -15.74 10.14
C ARG A 16 9.08 -14.88 11.11
N SER A 17 8.81 -13.57 11.10
CA SER A 17 9.41 -12.64 12.06
C SER A 17 8.98 -12.95 13.49
N THR A 18 7.71 -13.29 13.72
CA THR A 18 7.21 -13.72 15.04
C THR A 18 7.92 -14.98 15.54
N LEU A 19 8.11 -15.97 14.66
CA LEU A 19 8.79 -17.23 14.98
C LEU A 19 10.26 -16.99 15.36
N ASN A 20 10.98 -16.16 14.61
CA ASN A 20 12.37 -15.84 14.91
C ASN A 20 12.51 -15.06 16.22
N ASP A 21 11.63 -14.10 16.48
CA ASP A 21 11.64 -13.33 17.73
C ASP A 21 11.29 -14.24 18.92
N LEU A 22 10.34 -15.18 18.75
CA LEU A 22 10.01 -16.19 19.75
C LEU A 22 11.18 -17.15 20.01
N GLU A 23 11.83 -17.64 18.96
CA GLU A 23 12.99 -18.52 19.08
C GLU A 23 14.13 -17.82 19.83
N ALA A 24 14.39 -16.54 19.52
CA ALA A 24 15.43 -15.75 20.17
C ALA A 24 15.21 -15.62 21.69
N ILE A 25 13.96 -15.43 22.15
CA ILE A 25 13.65 -15.28 23.57
C ILE A 25 13.40 -16.59 24.30
N SER A 26 13.07 -17.66 23.58
CA SER A 26 12.79 -18.98 24.16
C SER A 26 14.03 -19.87 24.24
N ARG A 27 15.11 -19.57 23.50
CA ARG A 27 16.37 -20.32 23.56
C ARG A 27 16.88 -20.43 25.00
N GLY A 28 16.94 -21.66 25.50
CA GLY A 28 17.44 -21.99 26.84
C GLY A 28 16.45 -21.75 27.99
N LYS A 29 15.16 -21.49 27.70
CA LYS A 29 14.13 -21.25 28.73
C LYS A 29 12.92 -22.17 28.56
N GLU A 30 12.41 -22.69 29.67
CA GLU A 30 11.15 -23.46 29.68
C GLU A 30 9.90 -22.55 29.70
N LYS A 31 10.05 -21.29 30.14
CA LYS A 31 8.98 -20.29 30.18
C LYS A 31 9.49 -18.92 29.72
N VAL A 32 8.72 -18.27 28.86
CA VAL A 32 8.96 -16.91 28.38
C VAL A 32 7.99 -15.95 29.06
N THR A 33 8.51 -14.83 29.56
CA THR A 33 7.76 -13.79 30.28
C THR A 33 7.66 -12.50 29.45
N LEU A 34 6.77 -11.58 29.84
CA LEU A 34 6.66 -10.27 29.19
C LEU A 34 7.94 -9.42 29.32
N GLN A 35 8.76 -9.63 30.36
CA GLN A 35 10.05 -8.96 30.49
C GLN A 35 11.05 -9.43 29.44
N ASP A 36 11.00 -10.71 29.04
CA ASP A 36 11.86 -11.25 27.98
C ASP A 36 11.53 -10.63 26.62
N VAL A 37 10.25 -10.37 26.36
CA VAL A 37 9.79 -9.66 25.16
C VAL A 37 10.21 -8.19 25.18
N LYS A 38 10.19 -7.53 26.35
CA LYS A 38 10.70 -6.16 26.50
C LYS A 38 12.23 -6.08 26.40
N GLY A 39 12.92 -7.17 26.75
CA GLY A 39 14.38 -7.33 26.62
C GLY A 39 14.85 -7.61 25.19
N LEU A 40 13.97 -8.06 24.28
CA LEU A 40 14.17 -7.86 22.86
C LEU A 40 14.16 -6.36 22.62
N GLY A 41 15.35 -5.75 22.61
CA GLY A 41 15.52 -4.35 22.25
C GLY A 41 14.61 -4.00 21.07
N GLU A 42 14.07 -2.79 21.08
CA GLU A 42 13.47 -2.26 19.87
C GLU A 42 14.49 -2.45 18.75
N ARG A 43 14.14 -3.25 17.73
CA ARG A 43 15.09 -3.60 16.68
C ARG A 43 15.78 -2.31 16.24
N ASP A 44 17.11 -2.32 16.37
CA ASP A 44 18.07 -1.33 15.91
C ASP A 44 17.38 -0.27 15.03
N ARG A 45 16.98 0.85 15.65
CA ARG A 45 16.34 1.98 14.97
C ARG A 45 17.40 2.69 14.11
N LYS A 46 17.85 2.03 13.05
CA LYS A 46 18.66 2.61 11.97
C LYS A 46 17.68 3.12 10.93
N ASP A 47 17.61 4.44 10.77
CA ASP A 47 16.66 5.24 9.97
C ASP A 47 15.45 4.45 9.43
N TYR A 48 14.35 4.46 10.20
CA TYR A 48 13.10 3.86 9.75
C TYR A 48 12.73 4.50 8.41
N THR A 49 12.22 3.72 7.45
CA THR A 49 11.79 4.25 6.14
C THR A 49 10.92 5.52 6.25
N PRO A 50 9.98 5.63 7.22
CA PRO A 50 9.31 6.89 7.58
C PRO A 50 10.21 8.10 7.84
N ASP A 51 11.33 7.95 8.56
CA ASP A 51 12.23 9.06 8.89
C ASP A 51 12.95 9.58 7.64
N ALA A 52 13.38 8.67 6.77
CA ALA A 52 13.96 9.00 5.49
C ALA A 52 12.95 9.72 4.57
N LEU A 53 11.69 9.26 4.55
CA LEU A 53 10.60 9.94 3.84
C LEU A 53 10.36 11.33 4.43
N ASN A 54 10.29 11.47 5.75
CA ASN A 54 10.08 12.75 6.41
C ASN A 54 11.18 13.76 6.05
N LYS A 55 12.44 13.31 6.10
CA LYS A 55 13.60 14.10 5.69
C LYS A 55 13.53 14.48 4.21
N MET A 56 13.10 13.55 3.36
CA MET A 56 12.94 13.80 1.91
C MET A 56 11.87 14.86 1.65
N PHE A 57 10.67 14.68 2.19
CA PHE A 57 9.54 15.58 1.96
C PHE A 57 9.69 16.96 2.61
N SER A 58 10.55 17.07 3.63
CA SER A 58 10.90 18.34 4.27
C SER A 58 12.11 19.02 3.65
N ALA A 59 12.75 18.41 2.66
CA ALA A 59 13.97 18.92 2.06
C ALA A 59 13.73 20.23 1.30
N LYS A 60 14.67 21.17 1.44
CA LYS A 60 14.62 22.50 0.77
C LYS A 60 15.49 22.56 -0.47
N SER A 61 16.22 21.49 -0.77
CA SER A 61 17.10 21.41 -1.93
C SER A 61 17.14 20.00 -2.53
N LEU A 62 17.46 19.92 -3.82
CA LEU A 62 17.66 18.65 -4.51
C LEU A 62 18.72 17.78 -3.83
N ARG A 63 19.82 18.39 -3.34
CA ARG A 63 20.90 17.66 -2.68
C ARG A 63 20.43 17.01 -1.39
N GLU A 64 19.69 17.74 -0.57
CA GLU A 64 19.12 17.24 0.67
C GLU A 64 18.11 16.13 0.41
N ALA A 65 17.18 16.34 -0.52
CA ALA A 65 16.19 15.34 -0.92
C ALA A 65 16.87 14.06 -1.43
N ARG A 66 17.93 14.17 -2.23
CA ARG A 66 18.68 13.01 -2.74
C ARG A 66 19.49 12.27 -1.70
N SER A 67 19.89 12.93 -0.62
CA SER A 67 20.71 12.31 0.44
C SER A 67 20.02 11.10 1.09
N VAL A 68 18.69 11.04 1.01
CA VAL A 68 17.90 9.96 1.58
C VAL A 68 18.12 8.62 0.87
N ILE A 69 18.47 8.63 -0.42
CA ILE A 69 18.70 7.39 -1.20
C ILE A 69 19.86 6.59 -0.59
N SER A 70 20.90 7.28 -0.13
CA SER A 70 22.04 6.65 0.53
C SER A 70 21.80 6.29 2.00
N SER A 71 20.84 6.93 2.67
CA SER A 71 20.54 6.64 4.07
C SER A 71 19.48 5.55 4.24
N THR A 72 18.63 5.32 3.24
CA THR A 72 17.62 4.26 3.27
C THR A 72 18.24 2.87 3.12
N HIS A 73 17.82 1.93 3.97
CA HIS A 73 18.19 0.51 3.87
C HIS A 73 17.32 -0.31 2.91
N ILE A 74 16.45 0.36 2.13
CA ILE A 74 15.62 -0.26 1.11
C ILE A 74 16.15 0.08 -0.28
N ASP A 75 15.85 -0.77 -1.25
CA ASP A 75 16.17 -0.49 -2.65
C ASP A 75 15.33 0.67 -3.20
N TYR A 76 15.76 1.25 -4.30
CA TYR A 76 15.10 2.42 -4.89
C TYR A 76 13.75 2.10 -5.54
N ASP A 77 13.46 0.85 -5.93
CA ASP A 77 12.13 0.47 -6.44
C ASP A 77 11.15 0.47 -5.26
N THR A 78 11.54 -0.12 -4.12
CA THR A 78 10.75 -0.08 -2.89
C THR A 78 10.56 1.35 -2.38
N LEU A 79 11.63 2.18 -2.40
CA LEU A 79 11.52 3.58 -2.00
C LEU A 79 10.56 4.37 -2.91
N PHE A 80 10.59 4.12 -4.22
CA PHE A 80 9.64 4.71 -5.17
C PHE A 80 8.19 4.40 -4.76
N ASP A 81 7.89 3.13 -4.47
CA ASP A 81 6.56 2.71 -4.04
C ASP A 81 6.12 3.39 -2.74
N TRP A 82 7.05 3.57 -1.78
CA TRP A 82 6.79 4.30 -0.54
C TRP A 82 6.46 5.77 -0.80
N ILE A 83 7.19 6.43 -1.70
CA ILE A 83 6.93 7.82 -2.05
C ILE A 83 5.58 7.96 -2.75
N TYR A 84 5.27 7.07 -3.70
CA TYR A 84 3.99 7.03 -4.42
C TYR A 84 2.80 6.87 -3.47
N GLU A 85 2.85 5.89 -2.56
CA GLU A 85 1.75 5.59 -1.63
C GLU A 85 1.43 6.79 -0.71
N ASN A 86 2.46 7.55 -0.31
CA ASN A 86 2.32 8.61 0.68
C ASN A 86 2.15 10.01 0.09
N LEU A 87 2.29 10.16 -1.22
CA LEU A 87 2.21 11.44 -1.88
C LEU A 87 0.90 12.20 -1.60
N PRO A 88 -0.30 11.57 -1.64
CA PRO A 88 -1.56 12.27 -1.36
C PRO A 88 -1.73 12.69 0.10
N VAL A 89 -0.98 12.07 1.02
CA VAL A 89 -1.02 12.41 2.44
C VAL A 89 -0.16 13.64 2.71
N VAL A 90 0.99 13.73 2.05
CA VAL A 90 1.96 14.82 2.23
C VAL A 90 1.60 16.06 1.42
N LEU A 91 1.12 15.87 0.19
CA LEU A 91 0.73 16.94 -0.73
C LEU A 91 -0.80 17.06 -0.73
N ASP A 92 -1.33 17.78 0.27
CA ASP A 92 -2.77 17.99 0.44
C ASP A 92 -3.35 19.07 -0.51
N SER A 93 -2.51 19.88 -1.15
CA SER A 93 -2.92 20.77 -2.24
C SER A 93 -3.03 20.00 -3.56
N PRO A 94 -4.17 20.06 -4.28
CA PRO A 94 -4.31 19.41 -5.59
C PRO A 94 -3.26 19.84 -6.62
N ARG A 95 -2.80 21.10 -6.55
CA ARG A 95 -1.78 21.64 -7.45
C ARG A 95 -0.40 21.04 -7.18
N ASP A 96 -0.05 20.91 -5.90
CA ASP A 96 1.22 20.32 -5.50
C ASP A 96 1.22 18.82 -5.79
N LEU A 97 0.11 18.13 -5.46
CA LEU A 97 -0.07 16.72 -5.74
C LEU A 97 0.09 16.41 -7.23
N ALA A 98 -0.51 17.22 -8.11
CA ALA A 98 -0.35 17.07 -9.55
C ALA A 98 1.13 17.17 -9.98
N ARG A 99 1.86 18.16 -9.46
CA ARG A 99 3.30 18.35 -9.75
C ARG A 99 4.16 17.22 -9.22
N GLY A 100 3.89 16.76 -7.99
CA GLY A 100 4.58 15.62 -7.39
C GLY A 100 4.33 14.33 -8.15
N MET A 101 3.09 14.08 -8.57
CA MET A 101 2.72 12.92 -9.40
C MET A 101 3.40 12.98 -10.78
N GLU A 102 3.49 14.16 -11.38
CA GLU A 102 4.20 14.35 -12.64
C GLU A 102 5.70 14.05 -12.50
N ALA A 103 6.33 14.50 -11.41
CA ALA A 103 7.72 14.17 -11.10
C ALA A 103 7.93 12.66 -10.95
N LEU A 104 7.08 11.97 -10.17
CA LEU A 104 7.14 10.51 -10.06
C LEU A 104 6.93 9.80 -11.40
N SER A 105 6.02 10.31 -12.24
CA SER A 105 5.79 9.75 -13.58
C SER A 105 7.04 9.87 -14.45
N ARG A 106 7.73 11.01 -14.43
CA ARG A 106 9.03 11.17 -15.13
C ARG A 106 10.08 10.23 -14.56
N ALA A 107 10.13 10.05 -13.24
CA ALA A 107 11.04 9.11 -12.61
C ALA A 107 10.80 7.65 -13.07
N ASP A 108 9.54 7.21 -13.14
CA ASP A 108 9.16 5.88 -13.64
C ASP A 108 9.55 5.67 -15.11
N ILE A 109 9.35 6.69 -15.97
CA ILE A 109 9.79 6.64 -17.37
C ILE A 109 11.32 6.46 -17.46
N HIS A 110 12.09 7.18 -16.64
CA HIS A 110 13.54 7.03 -16.60
C HIS A 110 13.95 5.64 -16.12
N GLN A 111 13.29 5.11 -15.08
CA GLN A 111 13.53 3.77 -14.57
C GLN A 111 13.23 2.70 -15.63
N THR A 112 12.07 2.78 -16.26
CA THR A 112 11.64 1.85 -17.31
C THR A 112 12.59 1.87 -18.50
N ARG A 113 13.02 3.06 -18.94
CA ARG A 113 14.02 3.18 -20.03
C ARG A 113 15.37 2.60 -19.62
N ALA A 114 15.83 2.87 -18.39
CA ALA A 114 17.07 2.30 -17.86
C ALA A 114 17.03 0.77 -17.86
N LYS A 115 15.94 0.17 -17.35
CA LYS A 115 15.72 -1.28 -17.31
C LYS A 115 15.67 -1.90 -18.72
N ARG A 116 14.97 -1.26 -19.67
CA ARG A 116 14.80 -1.78 -21.05
C ARG A 116 16.06 -1.66 -21.91
N THR A 117 16.86 -0.62 -21.72
CA THR A 117 18.04 -0.33 -22.56
C THR A 117 19.37 -0.66 -21.88
N GLN A 118 19.32 -1.11 -20.62
CA GLN A 118 20.48 -1.27 -19.73
C GLN A 118 21.33 0.00 -19.56
N ALA A 119 20.80 1.17 -19.93
CA ALA A 119 21.48 2.45 -19.78
C ALA A 119 21.33 3.00 -18.35
N TYR A 120 22.02 2.39 -17.38
CA TYR A 120 21.92 2.74 -15.95
C TYR A 120 22.30 4.20 -15.62
N ARG A 121 22.99 4.90 -16.53
CA ARG A 121 23.20 6.36 -16.44
C ARG A 121 21.90 7.16 -16.31
N LEU A 122 20.77 6.59 -16.74
CA LEU A 122 19.46 7.23 -16.65
C LEU A 122 18.89 7.25 -15.21
N LEU A 123 19.38 6.37 -14.33
CA LEU A 123 18.93 6.33 -12.93
C LEU A 123 19.18 7.64 -12.19
N LYS A 124 20.20 8.42 -12.59
CA LYS A 124 20.44 9.74 -12.00
C LYS A 124 19.25 10.69 -12.18
N TYR A 125 18.54 10.60 -13.31
CA TYR A 125 17.35 11.42 -13.58
C TYR A 125 16.15 10.89 -12.82
N MET A 126 15.98 9.56 -12.76
CA MET A 126 14.99 8.93 -11.89
C MET A 126 15.13 9.43 -10.45
N PHE A 127 16.34 9.38 -9.89
CA PHE A 127 16.61 9.79 -8.52
C PHE A 127 16.35 11.27 -8.29
N ASN A 128 16.71 12.14 -9.24
CA ASN A 128 16.41 13.57 -9.12
C ASN A 128 14.90 13.83 -9.06
N GLU A 129 14.13 13.21 -9.95
CA GLU A 129 12.69 13.40 -10.06
C GLU A 129 11.94 12.77 -8.88
N MET A 130 12.29 11.51 -8.54
CA MET A 130 11.68 10.76 -7.44
C MET A 130 11.88 11.43 -6.08
N THR A 131 13.02 12.11 -5.87
CA THR A 131 13.32 12.78 -4.60
C THR A 131 13.04 14.29 -4.70
N GLY A 132 13.97 15.07 -5.25
CA GLY A 132 13.85 16.52 -5.30
C GLY A 132 12.66 17.02 -6.13
N GLY A 133 12.32 16.36 -7.24
CA GLY A 133 11.14 16.71 -8.04
C GLY A 133 9.84 16.61 -7.22
N VAL A 134 9.74 15.56 -6.40
CA VAL A 134 8.64 15.36 -5.46
C VAL A 134 8.70 16.34 -4.29
N ALA A 135 9.81 16.40 -3.56
CA ALA A 135 9.96 17.25 -2.37
C ALA A 135 9.69 18.73 -2.67
N LEU A 136 10.27 19.24 -3.76
CA LEU A 136 10.18 20.65 -4.14
C LEU A 136 8.85 21.00 -4.83
N SER A 137 7.98 20.01 -5.08
CA SER A 137 6.61 20.25 -5.56
C SER A 137 5.71 20.87 -4.48
N LYS A 138 6.08 20.72 -3.20
CA LYS A 138 5.36 21.25 -2.05
C LYS A 138 5.53 22.77 -1.94
N LEU A 139 4.56 23.52 -2.42
CA LEU A 139 4.55 24.99 -2.34
C LEU A 139 3.39 25.53 -1.50
N TYR A 140 2.24 24.88 -1.55
CA TYR A 140 1.01 25.30 -0.88
C TYR A 140 0.52 24.31 0.17
N SER A 141 0.99 23.06 0.11
CA SER A 141 0.55 22.00 1.01
C SER A 141 1.06 22.26 2.43
N THR A 142 0.16 22.19 3.41
CA THR A 142 0.48 22.42 4.83
C THR A 142 0.91 21.14 5.53
N GLY A 143 0.61 19.97 4.95
CA GLY A 143 0.89 18.67 5.55
C GLY A 143 -0.11 18.29 6.65
N THR A 144 -1.23 19.02 6.75
CA THR A 144 -2.34 18.70 7.65
C THR A 144 -3.33 17.71 7.04
N GLY A 145 -3.11 17.30 5.79
CA GLY A 145 -3.96 16.39 5.04
C GLY A 145 -4.39 15.15 5.82
N LEU A 146 -3.47 14.50 6.54
CA LEU A 146 -3.81 13.32 7.34
C LEU A 146 -4.79 13.65 8.47
N LEU A 147 -4.55 14.74 9.21
CA LEU A 147 -5.43 15.16 10.30
C LEU A 147 -6.82 15.54 9.79
N SER A 148 -6.89 16.23 8.65
CA SER A 148 -8.15 16.54 7.98
C SER A 148 -8.90 15.27 7.56
N GLN A 149 -8.20 14.33 6.90
CA GLN A 149 -8.76 13.04 6.48
C GLN A 149 -9.31 12.24 7.66
N VAL A 150 -8.57 12.20 8.78
CA VAL A 150 -9.01 11.49 9.99
C VAL A 150 -10.25 12.14 10.59
N ARG A 151 -10.25 13.47 10.71
CA ARG A 151 -11.41 14.21 11.24
C ARG A 151 -12.65 14.03 10.36
N GLU A 152 -12.51 14.17 9.05
CA GLU A 152 -13.57 13.92 8.09
C GLU A 152 -14.09 12.49 8.22
N LYS A 153 -13.19 11.50 8.24
CA LYS A 153 -13.58 10.10 8.39
C LYS A 153 -14.34 9.86 9.69
N THR A 154 -13.87 10.39 10.82
CA THR A 154 -14.58 10.27 12.10
C THR A 154 -15.96 10.93 12.08
N ALA A 155 -16.12 12.05 11.37
CA ALA A 155 -17.42 12.71 11.20
C ALA A 155 -18.38 11.87 10.35
N THR A 156 -17.89 11.25 9.26
CA THR A 156 -18.72 10.39 8.39
C THR A 156 -19.22 9.11 9.08
N LEU A 157 -18.60 8.71 10.19
CA LEU A 157 -19.07 7.56 10.99
C LEU A 157 -20.36 7.87 11.78
N GLY A 158 -20.86 9.10 11.76
CA GLY A 158 -22.16 9.44 12.35
C GLY A 158 -22.16 9.45 13.89
N PHE A 159 -21.01 9.67 14.52
CA PHE A 159 -20.90 9.85 15.96
C PHE A 159 -20.95 11.34 16.33
N PRO A 160 -21.37 11.70 17.56
CA PRO A 160 -21.36 13.09 18.01
C PRO A 160 -19.92 13.64 18.06
N PRO A 161 -19.74 14.96 17.84
CA PRO A 161 -18.46 15.62 18.05
C PRO A 161 -17.92 15.32 19.45
N GLY A 162 -16.69 14.83 19.55
CA GLY A 162 -16.07 14.43 20.82
C GLY A 162 -16.28 12.97 21.23
N ALA A 163 -16.96 12.14 20.43
CA ALA A 163 -16.96 10.68 20.63
C ALA A 163 -15.55 10.06 20.52
N PHE A 164 -14.65 10.75 19.80
CA PHE A 164 -13.26 10.37 19.62
C PHE A 164 -12.34 11.53 20.02
N THR A 165 -11.29 11.22 20.75
CA THR A 165 -10.13 12.10 20.96
C THR A 165 -9.15 11.84 19.83
N VAL A 166 -8.81 12.89 19.07
CA VAL A 166 -7.83 12.81 17.98
C VAL A 166 -6.60 13.60 18.40
N THR A 167 -5.50 12.89 18.62
CA THR A 167 -4.23 13.43 19.13
C THR A 167 -3.11 13.15 18.15
N GLU A 168 -2.30 14.16 17.87
CA GLU A 168 -1.12 14.02 17.04
C GLU A 168 0.06 13.56 17.91
N ILE A 169 0.69 12.46 17.51
CA ILE A 169 1.86 11.88 18.19
C ILE A 169 3.03 11.79 17.20
N ARG A 170 4.24 11.52 17.69
CA ARG A 170 5.44 11.46 16.83
C ARG A 170 5.32 10.50 15.66
N GLU A 171 4.58 9.40 15.83
CA GLU A 171 4.47 8.32 14.86
C GLU A 171 3.28 8.50 13.90
N GLY A 172 2.37 9.45 14.17
CA GLY A 172 1.13 9.63 13.40
C GLY A 172 0.00 10.25 14.20
N ILE A 173 -1.22 9.87 13.86
CA ILE A 173 -2.44 10.36 14.51
C ILE A 173 -3.05 9.22 15.32
N GLU A 174 -3.23 9.46 16.61
CA GLU A 174 -3.96 8.59 17.51
C GLU A 174 -5.44 9.02 17.55
N VAL A 175 -6.33 8.04 17.39
CA VAL A 175 -7.78 8.21 17.51
C VAL A 175 -8.26 7.29 18.63
N LYS A 176 -8.68 7.88 19.74
CA LYS A 176 -9.13 7.14 20.92
C LYS A 176 -10.63 7.33 21.14
N PRO A 177 -11.43 6.25 21.27
CA PRO A 177 -12.83 6.39 21.62
C PRO A 177 -12.96 6.85 23.08
N VAL A 178 -13.83 7.84 23.32
CA VAL A 178 -14.09 8.36 24.67
C VAL A 178 -14.95 7.40 25.50
N LYS A 179 -15.80 6.62 24.83
CA LYS A 179 -16.67 5.59 25.45
C LYS A 179 -16.45 4.23 24.79
N TYR A 180 -16.83 3.18 25.50
CA TYR A 180 -16.84 1.83 24.94
C TYR A 180 -17.82 1.74 23.75
N LEU A 181 -17.34 1.20 22.63
CA LEU A 181 -18.08 1.19 21.35
C LEU A 181 -19.04 0.01 21.19
N GLY A 182 -18.87 -1.07 21.95
CA GLY A 182 -19.72 -2.27 21.85
C GLY A 182 -19.93 -2.75 20.41
N ASN A 183 -21.20 -2.82 19.98
CA ASN A 183 -21.60 -3.31 18.66
C ASN A 183 -21.09 -2.43 17.49
N ASP A 184 -20.81 -1.15 17.73
CA ASP A 184 -20.28 -0.25 16.72
C ASP A 184 -18.79 -0.48 16.41
N TRP A 185 -18.07 -1.23 17.25
CA TRP A 185 -16.62 -1.40 17.12
C TRP A 185 -16.22 -1.87 15.72
N ARG A 186 -16.93 -2.85 15.16
CA ARG A 186 -16.59 -3.40 13.83
C ARG A 186 -16.75 -2.35 12.71
N ARG A 187 -17.80 -1.54 12.78
CA ARG A 187 -18.09 -0.48 11.82
C ARG A 187 -17.03 0.62 11.88
N VAL A 188 -16.72 1.09 13.08
CA VAL A 188 -15.68 2.10 13.33
C VAL A 188 -14.31 1.58 12.90
N ASN A 189 -13.94 0.37 13.31
CA ASN A 189 -12.66 -0.24 12.97
C ASN A 189 -12.49 -0.41 11.46
N ASN A 190 -13.53 -0.82 10.73
CA ASN A 190 -13.47 -0.91 9.27
C ASN A 190 -13.28 0.48 8.63
N GLY A 191 -14.05 1.48 9.05
CA GLY A 191 -13.94 2.84 8.52
C GLY A 191 -12.57 3.47 8.80
N LEU A 192 -12.01 3.27 10.00
CA LEU A 192 -10.68 3.79 10.31
C LEU A 192 -9.57 3.00 9.58
N ARG A 193 -9.73 1.70 9.34
CA ARG A 193 -8.78 0.92 8.53
C ARG A 193 -8.69 1.39 7.08
N GLU A 194 -9.76 1.95 6.52
CA GLU A 194 -9.72 2.55 5.17
C GLU A 194 -8.78 3.76 5.08
N VAL A 195 -8.59 4.48 6.20
CA VAL A 195 -7.58 5.55 6.31
C VAL A 195 -6.26 5.05 6.89
N GLY A 196 -6.00 3.73 6.83
CA GLY A 196 -4.74 3.13 7.24
C GLY A 196 -4.55 2.95 8.74
N ALA A 197 -5.62 3.07 9.53
CA ALA A 197 -5.54 2.90 10.99
C ALA A 197 -5.20 1.46 11.40
N GLN A 198 -4.39 1.34 12.44
CA GLN A 198 -4.06 0.10 13.12
C GLN A 198 -4.54 0.17 14.57
N TRP A 199 -5.23 -0.87 15.04
CA TRP A 199 -5.66 -0.92 16.44
C TRP A 199 -4.48 -1.26 17.35
N VAL A 200 -4.17 -0.38 18.28
CA VAL A 200 -3.11 -0.56 19.28
C VAL A 200 -3.76 -0.95 20.60
N ARG A 201 -3.69 -2.25 20.94
CA ARG A 201 -4.35 -2.82 22.12
C ARG A 201 -3.89 -2.17 23.43
N GLY A 202 -2.60 -1.85 23.56
CA GLY A 202 -2.06 -1.21 24.77
C GLY A 202 -2.60 0.20 25.05
N GLY A 203 -3.03 0.93 24.02
CA GLY A 203 -3.59 2.28 24.16
C GLY A 203 -5.12 2.33 24.11
N ASN A 204 -5.77 1.22 23.74
CA ASN A 204 -7.18 1.18 23.33
C ASN A 204 -7.53 2.27 22.31
N ALA A 205 -6.64 2.46 21.34
CA ALA A 205 -6.73 3.52 20.35
C ALA A 205 -6.31 3.01 18.97
N TRP A 206 -6.76 3.71 17.93
CA TRP A 206 -6.30 3.53 16.57
C TRP A 206 -5.11 4.45 16.32
N LEU A 207 -4.00 3.89 15.83
CA LEU A 207 -2.86 4.65 15.34
C LEU A 207 -2.88 4.69 13.81
N ILE A 208 -2.79 5.90 13.27
CA ILE A 208 -2.74 6.16 11.83
C ILE A 208 -1.37 6.74 11.55
N PRO A 209 -0.41 5.94 11.05
CA PRO A 209 0.95 6.41 10.85
C PRO A 209 1.00 7.50 9.77
N TYR A 210 1.92 8.47 9.90
CA TYR A 210 2.12 9.50 8.87
C TYR A 210 2.49 8.90 7.52
N PHE A 211 3.31 7.85 7.54
CA PHE A 211 3.72 7.12 6.36
C PHE A 211 3.17 5.71 6.39
N ARG A 212 2.45 5.35 5.32
CA ARG A 212 1.90 4.03 5.08
C ARG A 212 2.89 3.20 4.26
N PRO A 213 3.05 1.91 4.59
CA PRO A 213 3.82 1.00 3.75
C PRO A 213 3.12 0.80 2.40
N PRO A 214 3.88 0.57 1.31
CA PRO A 214 3.35 0.33 -0.02
C PRO A 214 2.24 -0.71 -0.06
N GLN A 215 1.04 -0.28 -0.43
CA GLN A 215 -0.08 -1.19 -0.67
C GLN A 215 -0.11 -1.66 -2.12
N LEU A 216 0.57 -0.95 -3.02
CA LEU A 216 0.63 -1.26 -4.45
C LEU A 216 1.09 -2.70 -4.72
N VAL A 217 2.14 -3.18 -4.03
CA VAL A 217 2.63 -4.57 -4.15
C VAL A 217 1.55 -5.58 -3.77
N TRP A 218 0.77 -5.31 -2.70
CA TRP A 218 -0.33 -6.16 -2.28
C TRP A 218 -1.48 -6.13 -3.27
N ARG A 219 -1.81 -4.96 -3.83
CA ARG A 219 -2.79 -4.83 -4.91
C ARG A 219 -2.37 -5.63 -6.14
N TYR A 220 -1.09 -5.57 -6.52
CA TYR A 220 -0.56 -6.36 -7.61
C TYR A 220 -0.61 -7.86 -7.34
N ARG A 221 -0.25 -8.30 -6.13
CA ARG A 221 -0.35 -9.72 -5.73
C ARG A 221 -1.80 -10.21 -5.74
N ARG A 222 -2.72 -9.46 -5.13
CA ARG A 222 -4.16 -9.80 -5.09
C ARG A 222 -4.77 -9.92 -6.49
N THR A 223 -4.38 -9.02 -7.39
CA THR A 223 -4.87 -9.02 -8.78
C THR A 223 -4.06 -9.89 -9.72
N TYR A 224 -2.94 -10.47 -9.29
CA TYR A 224 -2.01 -11.22 -10.16
C TYR A 224 -2.72 -12.38 -10.87
N GLN A 225 -3.41 -13.22 -10.11
CA GLN A 225 -4.10 -14.39 -10.66
C GLN A 225 -5.23 -13.99 -11.62
N SER A 226 -6.00 -12.96 -11.29
CA SER A 226 -7.07 -12.46 -12.17
C SER A 226 -6.51 -11.86 -13.47
N ARG A 227 -5.44 -11.04 -13.38
CA ARG A 227 -4.77 -10.47 -14.55
C ARG A 227 -4.13 -11.53 -15.44
N ARG A 228 -3.53 -12.56 -14.83
CA ARG A 228 -2.96 -13.69 -15.56
C ARG A 228 -4.05 -14.42 -16.35
N ARG A 229 -5.17 -14.78 -15.72
CA ARG A 229 -6.30 -15.43 -16.42
C ARG A 229 -6.86 -14.54 -17.53
N ARG A 230 -7.08 -13.25 -17.25
CA ARG A 230 -7.50 -12.29 -18.27
C ARG A 230 -6.56 -12.30 -19.48
N ASN A 231 -5.25 -12.28 -19.24
CA ASN A 231 -4.25 -12.27 -20.31
C ASN A 231 -4.23 -13.60 -21.10
N GLU A 232 -4.42 -14.74 -20.43
CA GLU A 232 -4.53 -16.05 -21.08
C GLU A 232 -5.79 -16.13 -21.97
N VAL A 233 -6.95 -15.71 -21.46
CA VAL A 233 -8.20 -15.64 -22.25
C VAL A 233 -8.06 -14.64 -23.41
N ALA A 234 -7.50 -13.46 -23.15
CA ALA A 234 -7.28 -12.45 -24.19
C ALA A 234 -6.35 -12.94 -25.31
N ALA A 235 -5.36 -13.77 -25.00
CA ALA A 235 -4.48 -14.36 -26.01
C ALA A 235 -5.26 -15.30 -26.93
N LYS A 236 -6.12 -16.17 -26.38
CA LYS A 236 -6.97 -17.08 -27.16
C LYS A 236 -7.98 -16.32 -28.02
N VAL A 237 -8.63 -15.30 -27.46
CA VAL A 237 -9.55 -14.42 -28.22
C VAL A 237 -8.79 -13.70 -29.34
N ALA A 238 -7.62 -13.13 -29.05
CA ALA A 238 -6.79 -12.45 -30.02
C ALA A 238 -6.40 -13.35 -31.20
N GLU A 239 -5.99 -14.59 -30.90
CA GLU A 239 -5.64 -15.59 -31.92
C GLU A 239 -6.84 -15.94 -32.81
N ARG A 240 -7.99 -16.23 -32.20
CA ARG A 240 -9.19 -16.67 -32.92
C ARG A 240 -9.90 -15.56 -33.69
N CYS A 241 -9.82 -14.32 -33.22
CA CYS A 241 -10.39 -13.14 -33.87
C CYS A 241 -9.38 -12.40 -34.76
N HIS A 242 -8.12 -12.84 -34.82
CA HIS A 242 -7.02 -12.18 -35.56
C HIS A 242 -6.81 -10.69 -35.19
N ILE A 243 -6.89 -10.39 -33.89
CA ILE A 243 -6.71 -9.04 -33.34
C ILE A 243 -5.58 -9.02 -32.31
N SER A 244 -5.19 -7.84 -31.84
CA SER A 244 -4.23 -7.74 -30.74
C SER A 244 -4.84 -8.14 -29.40
N SER A 245 -4.05 -8.68 -28.47
CA SER A 245 -4.55 -8.97 -27.10
C SER A 245 -5.02 -7.72 -26.36
N LYS A 246 -4.46 -6.54 -26.69
CA LYS A 246 -4.91 -5.27 -26.13
C LYS A 246 -6.33 -4.95 -26.59
N GLU A 247 -6.60 -5.12 -27.88
CA GLU A 247 -7.90 -4.92 -28.49
C GLU A 247 -8.92 -5.97 -28.02
N ALA A 248 -8.52 -7.24 -27.90
CA ALA A 248 -9.36 -8.29 -27.33
C ALA A 248 -9.82 -7.95 -25.90
N VAL A 249 -8.93 -7.42 -25.05
CA VAL A 249 -9.28 -6.99 -23.68
C VAL A 249 -10.21 -5.78 -23.68
N ALA A 250 -10.00 -4.82 -24.58
CA ALA A 250 -10.73 -3.56 -24.59
C ALA A 250 -12.15 -3.72 -25.18
N GLU A 251 -12.26 -4.45 -26.29
CA GLU A 251 -13.48 -4.45 -27.12
C GLU A 251 -14.24 -5.78 -27.05
N VAL A 252 -13.54 -6.92 -27.10
CA VAL A 252 -14.19 -8.22 -27.29
C VAL A 252 -14.58 -8.88 -25.97
N ILE A 253 -13.67 -8.95 -25.00
CA ILE A 253 -13.92 -9.60 -23.70
C ILE A 253 -15.17 -9.06 -22.99
N PRO A 254 -15.39 -7.72 -22.91
CA PRO A 254 -16.60 -7.19 -22.27
C PRO A 254 -17.90 -7.70 -22.93
N LEU A 255 -17.93 -7.78 -24.27
CA LEU A 255 -19.08 -8.30 -25.01
C LEU A 255 -19.29 -9.79 -24.77
N VAL A 256 -18.20 -10.57 -24.82
CA VAL A 256 -18.23 -12.01 -24.56
C VAL A 256 -18.75 -12.31 -23.14
N LYS A 257 -18.38 -11.51 -22.14
CA LYS A 257 -18.92 -11.66 -20.78
C LYS A 257 -20.44 -11.50 -20.73
N VAL A 258 -20.97 -10.49 -21.43
CA VAL A 258 -22.42 -10.26 -21.51
C VAL A 258 -23.13 -11.41 -22.22
N MET A 259 -22.55 -11.93 -23.31
CA MET A 259 -23.11 -13.08 -24.05
C MET A 259 -23.17 -14.35 -23.18
N VAL A 260 -22.08 -14.64 -22.46
CA VAL A 260 -21.94 -15.80 -21.58
C VAL A 260 -22.91 -15.74 -20.39
N ASP A 261 -23.17 -14.56 -19.86
CA ASP A 261 -24.11 -14.39 -18.74
C ASP A 261 -25.58 -14.45 -19.19
N GLY A 262 -25.87 -14.16 -20.47
CA GLY A 262 -27.22 -14.07 -21.01
C GLY A 262 -27.83 -15.40 -21.46
N ASP A 263 -27.02 -16.33 -21.98
CA ASP A 263 -27.48 -17.62 -22.51
C ASP A 263 -26.48 -18.76 -22.21
N PRO A 264 -26.87 -19.76 -21.38
CA PRO A 264 -26.03 -20.92 -21.08
C PRO A 264 -25.60 -21.74 -22.30
N GLY A 265 -26.45 -21.87 -23.32
CA GLY A 265 -26.12 -22.65 -24.52
C GLY A 265 -25.03 -21.97 -25.35
N MET A 266 -25.21 -20.66 -25.58
CA MET A 266 -24.20 -19.82 -26.24
C MET A 266 -22.89 -19.76 -25.43
N ALA A 267 -22.97 -19.76 -24.09
CA ALA A 267 -21.79 -19.77 -23.24
C ALA A 267 -20.92 -21.01 -23.47
N ASP A 268 -21.52 -22.20 -23.56
CA ASP A 268 -20.78 -23.45 -23.76
C ASP A 268 -20.17 -23.51 -25.17
N GLU A 269 -20.87 -23.01 -26.19
CA GLU A 269 -20.32 -22.88 -27.55
C GLU A 269 -19.11 -21.95 -27.60
N ILE A 270 -19.19 -20.77 -26.98
CA ILE A 270 -18.08 -19.80 -26.92
C ILE A 270 -16.90 -20.38 -26.15
N MET A 271 -17.16 -21.03 -25.01
CA MET A 271 -16.11 -21.65 -24.19
C MET A 271 -15.40 -22.78 -24.94
N GLY A 272 -16.16 -23.61 -25.67
CA GLY A 272 -15.61 -24.66 -26.52
C GLY A 272 -14.82 -24.12 -27.71
N TRP A 273 -15.34 -23.09 -28.39
CA TRP A 273 -14.66 -22.46 -29.53
C TRP A 273 -13.34 -21.79 -29.14
N LEU A 274 -13.29 -21.17 -27.96
CA LEU A 274 -12.07 -20.59 -27.37
C LEU A 274 -11.17 -21.63 -26.69
N ASP A 275 -11.59 -22.89 -26.56
CA ASP A 275 -10.87 -23.95 -25.84
C ASP A 275 -10.50 -23.55 -24.41
N LEU A 276 -11.45 -23.01 -23.63
CA LEU A 276 -11.21 -22.51 -22.28
C LEU A 276 -11.19 -23.62 -21.23
N ASP A 277 -10.22 -23.56 -20.31
CA ASP A 277 -10.23 -24.42 -19.13
C ASP A 277 -11.27 -23.99 -18.08
N ASP A 278 -11.58 -24.86 -17.11
CA ASP A 278 -12.58 -24.57 -16.06
C ASP A 278 -12.34 -23.25 -15.32
N LYS A 279 -11.08 -22.89 -15.10
CA LYS A 279 -10.69 -21.67 -14.35
C LYS A 279 -10.85 -20.42 -15.21
N GLN A 280 -10.66 -20.53 -16.52
CA GLN A 280 -10.85 -19.49 -17.53
C GLN A 280 -12.35 -19.27 -17.77
N SER A 281 -13.10 -20.34 -17.97
CA SER A 281 -14.56 -20.34 -18.11
C SER A 281 -15.24 -19.70 -16.90
N LYS A 282 -14.80 -20.06 -15.68
CA LYS A 282 -15.29 -19.45 -14.44
C LYS A 282 -14.89 -17.97 -14.28
N TRP A 283 -13.80 -17.53 -14.89
CA TRP A 283 -13.40 -16.12 -14.84
C TRP A 283 -14.21 -15.25 -15.84
N LEU A 284 -14.64 -15.87 -16.94
CA LEU A 284 -15.45 -15.25 -17.97
C LEU A 284 -16.90 -15.05 -17.49
N LYS A 285 -17.48 -16.09 -16.88
CA LYS A 285 -18.73 -16.01 -16.10
C LYS A 285 -18.51 -15.05 -14.92
N ASN A 286 -19.44 -14.11 -14.69
CA ASN A 286 -19.31 -13.10 -13.62
C ASN A 286 -19.33 -13.70 -12.20
#